data_AF-A0A1V4WJ95-F1
#
_entry.id   AF-A0A1V4WJ95-F1
#
_cell.length_a   1.000
_cell.length_b   1.000
_cell.length_c   1.000
_cell.angle_alpha   90.00
_cell.angle_beta   90.00
_cell.angle_gamma   90.00
#
_symmetry.space_group_name_H-M   'P 1'
#
loop_
_entity.id
_entity.type
_entity.pdbx_description
1 polymer ?
#
loop_
_entity_poly.entity_id
_entity_poly.type
_entity_poly.pdbx_seq_one_letter_code
_entity_poly.pdbx_strand_id
1 'polypeptide(L)'
;MRKSGALLLCMTLWWVFPAFVLALITHPIQLHPRSHLLYVAVLFLSAVSAIVLSIIDRRWNLWHRAGYWVRYALLCGAYLLETVIVIAVLLALDSLRLLAYFGGDAEGSIGMLLIPSAIIYLMAGAAAGAIRELTKRSGRHKGGDNIRLSGQNTREGGRT
;
A
#
# COMPACT_ATOMS: atom_id res chain seq x y z
N MET A 1 16.36 0.25 12.97
CA MET A 1 14.97 0.75 12.72
C MET A 1 14.17 -0.34 12.02
N ARG A 2 12.97 -0.65 12.52
CA ARG A 2 12.10 -1.63 11.83
C ARG A 2 11.51 -0.98 10.59
N LYS A 3 11.52 -1.72 9.48
CA LYS A 3 11.31 -1.20 8.12
C LYS A 3 9.85 -0.85 7.80
N SER A 4 8.88 -1.32 8.59
CA SER A 4 7.44 -1.22 8.28
C SER A 4 6.93 0.21 8.17
N GLY A 5 7.16 1.05 9.20
CA GLY A 5 6.73 2.45 9.15
C GLY A 5 7.47 3.27 8.10
N ALA A 6 8.77 3.00 7.89
CA ALA A 6 9.55 3.64 6.84
C ALA A 6 9.04 3.28 5.43
N LEU A 7 8.64 2.02 5.21
CA LEU A 7 8.06 1.58 3.94
C LEU A 7 6.70 2.25 3.68
N LEU A 8 5.84 2.36 4.70
CA LEU A 8 4.57 3.07 4.59
C LEU A 8 4.80 4.54 4.21
N LEU A 9 5.71 5.20 4.93
CA LEU A 9 6.08 6.59 4.69
C LEU A 9 6.67 6.80 3.29
N CYS A 10 7.49 5.87 2.81
CA CYS A 10 8.01 5.92 1.44
C CYS A 10 6.90 5.79 0.38
N MET A 11 5.89 4.95 0.61
CA MET A 11 4.77 4.80 -0.33
C MET A 11 3.96 6.09 -0.46
N THR A 12 3.71 6.81 0.63
CA THR A 12 3.03 8.11 0.58
C THR A 12 3.92 9.21 0.02
N LEU A 13 5.17 9.32 0.49
CA LEU A 13 6.10 10.36 0.05
C LEU A 13 6.44 10.29 -1.43
N TRP A 14 6.45 9.09 -2.04
CA TRP A 14 6.80 8.92 -3.46
C TRP A 14 5.94 9.78 -4.38
N TRP A 15 4.68 10.02 -4.03
CA TRP A 15 3.76 10.83 -4.83
C TRP A 15 3.53 12.22 -4.22
N VAL A 16 3.41 12.30 -2.88
CA VAL A 16 3.10 13.55 -2.19
C VAL A 16 4.26 14.54 -2.25
N PHE A 17 5.51 14.07 -2.13
CA PHE A 17 6.68 14.95 -2.11
C PHE A 17 6.95 15.62 -3.46
N PRO A 18 6.97 14.91 -4.61
CA PRO A 18 7.11 15.57 -5.91
C PRO A 18 5.97 16.55 -6.21
N ALA A 19 4.74 16.20 -5.85
CA ALA A 19 3.59 17.09 -6.02
C ALA A 19 3.72 18.36 -5.15
N PHE A 20 4.19 18.22 -3.90
CA PHE A 20 4.44 19.36 -3.02
C PHE A 20 5.53 20.29 -3.57
N VAL A 21 6.65 19.73 -4.04
CA VAL A 21 7.74 20.51 -4.64
C VAL A 21 7.25 21.25 -5.90
N LEU A 22 6.47 20.58 -6.76
CA LEU A 22 5.88 21.22 -7.93
C LEU A 22 4.91 22.35 -7.56
N ALA A 23 4.08 22.14 -6.52
CA ALA A 23 3.17 23.16 -6.01
C ALA A 23 3.91 24.37 -5.43
N LEU A 24 5.03 24.15 -4.74
CA LEU A 24 5.93 25.19 -4.23
C LEU A 24 6.52 26.07 -5.34
N ILE A 25 6.91 25.45 -6.46
CA ILE A 25 7.50 26.15 -7.62
C ILE A 25 6.44 26.94 -8.38
N THR A 26 5.25 26.35 -8.57
CA THR A 26 4.17 26.95 -9.37
C THR A 26 3.36 27.99 -8.60
N HIS A 27 3.23 27.84 -7.28
CA HIS A 27 2.39 28.68 -6.44
C HIS A 27 3.10 29.10 -5.14
N PRO A 28 3.58 30.36 -5.04
CA PRO A 28 4.32 30.84 -3.88
C PRO A 28 3.52 30.72 -2.58
N ILE A 29 4.18 30.27 -1.50
CA ILE A 29 3.52 30.06 -0.19
C ILE A 29 2.84 31.32 0.34
N GLN A 30 3.44 32.47 0.10
CA GLN A 30 2.95 33.77 0.58
C GLN A 30 1.55 34.10 0.05
N LEU A 31 1.24 33.66 -1.17
CA LEU A 31 -0.03 33.94 -1.82
C LEU A 31 -1.09 32.89 -1.47
N HIS A 32 -0.70 31.63 -1.27
CA HIS A 32 -1.63 30.51 -1.10
C HIS A 32 -1.30 29.61 0.11
N PRO A 33 -1.26 30.18 1.34
CA PRO A 33 -0.85 29.42 2.54
C PRO A 33 -1.84 28.31 2.90
N ARG A 34 -3.14 28.53 2.68
CA ARG A 34 -4.20 27.54 2.97
C ARG A 34 -4.13 26.30 2.08
N SER A 35 -3.71 26.46 0.83
CA SER A 35 -3.55 25.36 -0.12
C SER A 35 -2.35 24.49 0.21
N HIS A 36 -1.26 25.08 0.72
CA HIS A 36 -0.11 24.31 1.20
C HIS A 36 -0.37 23.59 2.52
N LEU A 37 -1.35 24.06 3.30
CA LEU A 37 -1.80 23.42 4.53
C LEU A 37 -2.32 22.00 4.26
N LEU A 38 -2.88 21.73 3.07
CA LEU A 38 -3.24 20.39 2.60
C LEU A 38 -2.01 19.46 2.59
N TYR A 39 -0.94 19.86 1.91
CA TYR A 39 0.29 19.07 1.80
C TYR A 39 0.93 18.84 3.17
N VAL A 40 0.95 19.88 4.01
CA VAL A 40 1.48 19.78 5.38
C VAL A 40 0.65 18.81 6.21
N ALA A 41 -0.68 18.87 6.13
CA ALA A 41 -1.56 17.97 6.86
C ALA A 41 -1.37 16.51 6.42
N VAL A 42 -1.27 16.26 5.11
CA VAL A 42 -1.00 14.93 4.56
C VAL A 42 0.35 14.40 5.05
N LEU A 43 1.43 15.18 4.89
CA LEU A 43 2.77 14.78 5.34
C LEU A 43 2.82 14.52 6.85
N PHE A 44 2.16 15.36 7.64
CA PHE A 44 2.07 15.21 9.09
C PHE A 44 1.32 13.94 9.48
N LEU A 45 0.15 13.69 8.91
CA LEU A 45 -0.64 12.47 9.16
C LEU A 45 0.10 11.22 8.71
N SER A 46 0.84 11.28 7.60
CA SER A 46 1.68 10.17 7.15
C SER A 46 2.83 9.88 8.10
N ALA A 47 3.49 10.92 8.62
CA ALA A 47 4.52 10.75 9.65
C ALA A 47 3.94 10.14 10.94
N VAL A 48 2.79 10.62 11.40
CA VAL A 48 2.10 10.07 12.58
C VAL A 48 1.72 8.61 12.34
N SER A 49 1.14 8.27 11.19
CA SER A 49 0.74 6.90 10.85
C SER A 49 1.93 5.95 10.79
N ALA A 50 3.06 6.39 10.21
CA ALA A 50 4.30 5.63 10.18
C ALA A 50 4.87 5.37 11.58
N ILE A 51 4.79 6.36 12.48
CA ILE A 51 5.20 6.21 13.90
C ILE A 51 4.28 5.22 14.60
N VAL A 52 2.96 5.38 14.48
CA VAL A 52 1.97 4.49 15.09
C VAL A 52 2.17 3.04 14.61
N LEU A 53 2.32 2.83 13.30
CA LEU A 53 2.58 1.50 12.75
C LEU A 53 3.90 0.92 13.27
N SER A 54 4.93 1.75 13.43
CA SER A 54 6.22 1.31 14.01
C SER A 54 6.09 0.91 15.48
N ILE A 55 5.26 1.61 16.26
CA ILE A 55 4.97 1.27 17.66
C ILE A 55 4.18 -0.04 17.76
N ILE A 56 3.13 -0.20 16.95
CA ILE A 56 2.33 -1.43 16.89
C ILE A 56 3.20 -2.61 16.49
N ASP A 57 4.03 -2.44 15.46
CA ASP A 57 4.95 -3.49 15.02
C ASP A 57 5.94 -3.87 16.12
N ARG A 58 6.51 -2.88 16.83
CA ARG A 58 7.41 -3.14 17.96
C ARG A 58 6.72 -3.94 19.06
N ARG A 59 5.46 -3.63 19.38
CA ARG A 59 4.72 -4.27 20.47
C ARG A 59 4.29 -5.69 20.15
N TRP A 60 3.89 -5.97 18.91
CA TRP A 60 3.35 -7.29 18.52
C TRP A 60 4.31 -8.14 17.68
N ASN A 61 5.47 -7.60 17.32
CA ASN A 61 6.47 -8.27 16.50
C ASN A 61 5.91 -8.83 15.19
N LEU A 62 4.93 -8.12 14.61
CA LEU A 62 4.20 -8.53 13.41
C LEU A 62 5.17 -8.77 12.26
N TRP A 63 6.14 -7.87 12.06
CA TRP A 63 7.09 -7.98 10.96
C TRP A 63 7.92 -9.24 11.05
N HIS A 64 8.43 -9.62 12.22
CA HIS A 64 9.31 -10.79 12.31
C HIS A 64 8.55 -12.11 12.19
N ARG A 65 7.30 -12.17 12.67
CA ARG A 65 6.46 -13.38 12.62
C ARG A 65 5.71 -13.55 11.28
N ALA A 66 5.42 -12.46 10.59
CA ALA A 66 4.67 -12.48 9.34
C ALA A 66 5.54 -12.90 8.16
N GLY A 67 5.03 -13.82 7.34
CA GLY A 67 5.58 -14.09 6.01
C GLY A 67 5.42 -12.89 5.07
N TYR A 68 6.17 -12.87 3.97
CA TYR A 68 6.20 -11.76 3.01
C TYR A 68 4.80 -11.25 2.60
N TRP A 69 3.87 -12.15 2.30
CA TRP A 69 2.50 -11.81 1.89
C TRP A 69 1.67 -11.15 2.99
N VAL A 70 1.83 -11.60 4.23
CA VAL A 70 1.13 -11.01 5.37
C VAL A 70 1.69 -9.61 5.64
N ARG A 71 3.02 -9.43 5.51
CA ARG A 71 3.65 -8.09 5.58
C ARG A 71 3.12 -7.15 4.51
N TYR A 72 2.99 -7.65 3.27
CA TYR A 72 2.44 -6.88 2.16
C TYR A 72 0.98 -6.47 2.41
N ALA A 73 0.12 -7.43 2.79
CA ALA A 73 -1.29 -7.17 3.09
C ALA A 73 -1.46 -6.17 4.25
N LEU A 74 -0.64 -6.30 5.30
CA LEU A 74 -0.61 -5.33 6.40
C LEU A 74 -0.21 -3.94 5.92
N LEU A 75 0.77 -3.83 5.03
CA LEU A 75 1.23 -2.54 4.53
C LEU A 75 0.17 -1.88 3.64
N CYS A 76 -0.47 -2.63 2.74
CA CYS A 76 -1.59 -2.13 1.94
C CYS A 76 -2.79 -1.75 2.80
N GLY A 77 -3.14 -2.56 3.82
CA GLY A 77 -4.22 -2.26 4.75
C GLY A 77 -3.94 -1.01 5.57
N ALA A 78 -2.70 -0.85 6.07
CA ALA A 78 -2.28 0.36 6.78
C ALA A 78 -2.31 1.59 5.88
N TYR A 79 -1.86 1.49 4.63
CA TYR A 79 -1.92 2.57 3.65
C TYR A 79 -3.35 2.97 3.30
N LEU A 80 -4.25 1.99 3.14
CA LEU A 80 -5.66 2.26 2.88
C LEU A 80 -6.32 2.95 4.08
N LEU A 81 -6.05 2.47 5.30
CA LEU A 81 -6.55 3.09 6.53
C LEU A 81 -6.01 4.52 6.70
N GLU A 82 -4.71 4.73 6.45
CA GLU A 82 -4.07 6.05 6.43
C GLU A 82 -4.77 6.98 5.44
N THR A 83 -5.02 6.51 4.21
CA THR A 83 -5.70 7.28 3.17
C THR A 83 -7.10 7.70 3.61
N VAL A 84 -7.87 6.79 4.22
CA VAL A 84 -9.21 7.09 4.76
C VAL A 84 -9.12 8.14 5.87
N ILE A 85 -8.18 8.01 6.79
CA ILE A 85 -7.98 8.98 7.89
C ILE A 85 -7.60 10.35 7.31
N VAL A 86 -6.67 10.39 6.35
CA VAL A 86 -6.27 11.63 5.68
C VAL A 86 -7.47 12.30 5.02
N ILE A 87 -8.25 11.56 4.22
CA ILE A 87 -9.46 12.09 3.58
C ILE A 87 -10.45 12.62 4.62
N ALA A 88 -10.69 11.88 5.69
CA ALA A 88 -11.61 12.30 6.76
C ALA A 88 -11.14 13.60 7.44
N VAL A 89 -9.84 13.72 7.73
CA VAL A 89 -9.26 14.93 8.33
C VAL A 89 -9.33 16.10 7.35
N LEU A 90 -9.06 15.87 6.07
CA LEU A 90 -9.17 16.90 5.04
C LEU A 90 -10.61 17.39 4.90
N LEU A 91 -11.60 16.50 4.87
CA LEU A 91 -13.03 16.87 4.87
C LEU A 91 -13.43 17.65 6.12
N ALA A 92 -12.91 17.27 7.30
CA ALA A 92 -13.14 18.00 8.53
C ALA A 92 -12.56 19.42 8.48
N LEU A 93 -11.31 19.58 8.03
CA LEU A 93 -10.68 20.89 7.84
C LEU A 93 -11.38 21.74 6.78
N ASP A 94 -11.91 21.10 5.73
CA ASP A 94 -12.68 21.74 4.67
C ASP A 94 -14.01 22.27 5.20
N SER A 95 -14.72 21.49 6.02
CA SER A 95 -15.96 21.93 6.68
C SER A 95 -15.77 23.15 7.59
N LEU A 96 -14.57 23.32 8.14
CA LEU A 96 -14.17 24.48 8.95
C LEU A 96 -13.68 25.66 8.09
N ARG A 97 -13.70 25.54 6.75
CA ARG A 97 -13.19 26.51 5.77
C ARG A 97 -11.73 26.90 5.99
N LEU A 98 -10.94 26.00 6.58
CA LEU A 98 -9.51 26.20 6.82
C LEU A 98 -8.67 25.91 5.57
N LEU A 99 -9.24 25.16 4.61
CA LEU A 99 -8.59 24.77 3.37
C LEU A 99 -9.02 25.67 2.22
N ALA A 100 -8.08 25.90 1.30
CA ALA A 100 -8.34 26.52 0.01
C ALA A 100 -7.69 25.65 -1.05
N TYR A 101 -8.32 25.55 -2.22
CA TYR A 101 -7.79 24.80 -3.35
C TYR A 101 -7.18 25.77 -4.36
N PHE A 102 -6.12 25.35 -5.06
CA PHE A 102 -5.55 26.13 -6.15
C PHE A 102 -6.60 26.26 -7.26
N GLY A 103 -7.01 27.49 -7.59
CA GLY A 103 -7.99 27.75 -8.65
C GLY A 103 -9.47 27.60 -8.28
N GLY A 104 -9.80 27.29 -7.02
CA GLY A 104 -11.20 27.20 -6.55
C GLY A 104 -11.89 25.86 -6.80
N ASP A 105 -11.33 24.98 -7.64
CA ASP A 105 -11.91 23.67 -7.94
C ASP A 105 -11.19 22.53 -7.20
N ALA A 106 -11.99 21.67 -6.57
CA ALA A 106 -11.53 20.48 -5.84
C ALA A 106 -10.89 19.42 -6.76
N GLU A 107 -11.12 19.50 -8.07
CA GLU A 107 -10.65 18.53 -9.08
C GLU A 107 -9.12 18.52 -9.26
N GLY A 108 -8.43 19.60 -8.89
CA GLY A 108 -6.96 19.65 -8.86
C GLY A 108 -6.33 19.19 -7.54
N SER A 109 -7.13 18.75 -6.56
CA SER A 109 -6.69 18.49 -5.20
C SER A 109 -5.94 17.15 -5.06
N ILE A 110 -4.91 17.13 -4.21
CA ILE A 110 -4.15 15.92 -3.79
C ILE A 110 -5.05 14.79 -3.33
N GLY A 111 -6.23 15.09 -2.76
CA GLY A 111 -7.22 14.08 -2.38
C GLY A 111 -7.57 13.15 -3.54
N MET A 112 -7.54 13.66 -4.78
CA MET A 112 -7.79 12.91 -6.00
C MET A 112 -6.58 12.09 -6.48
N LEU A 113 -5.36 12.36 -6.00
CA LEU A 113 -4.16 11.54 -6.23
C LEU A 113 -4.03 10.39 -5.20
N LEU A 114 -4.54 10.59 -3.99
CA LEU A 114 -4.55 9.59 -2.92
C LEU A 114 -5.44 8.38 -3.26
N ILE A 115 -6.63 8.59 -3.83
CA ILE A 115 -7.60 7.52 -4.14
C ILE A 115 -7.08 6.53 -5.22
N PRO A 116 -6.56 6.98 -6.38
CA PRO A 116 -5.99 6.08 -7.39
C PRO A 116 -4.79 5.31 -6.88
N SER A 117 -3.95 5.93 -6.05
CA SER A 117 -2.75 5.28 -5.52
C SER A 117 -3.09 4.06 -4.65
N ALA A 118 -4.13 4.16 -3.81
CA ALA A 118 -4.60 3.05 -2.98
C ALA A 118 -5.13 1.89 -3.84
N ILE A 119 -5.88 2.21 -4.90
CA ILE A 119 -6.40 1.21 -5.84
C ILE A 119 -5.26 0.52 -6.60
N ILE A 120 -4.26 1.28 -7.06
CA ILE A 120 -3.09 0.75 -7.77
C ILE A 120 -2.30 -0.21 -6.88
N TYR A 121 -2.05 0.14 -5.61
CA TYR A 121 -1.33 -0.75 -4.69
C TYR A 121 -2.13 -2.02 -4.35
N LEU A 122 -3.46 -1.92 -4.27
CA LEU A 122 -4.33 -3.08 -4.06
C LEU A 122 -4.32 -4.01 -5.29
N MET A 123 -4.43 -3.44 -6.48
CA MET A 123 -4.38 -4.15 -7.77
C MET A 123 -3.03 -4.82 -8.00
N ALA A 124 -1.92 -4.13 -7.73
CA ALA A 124 -0.57 -4.70 -7.84
C ALA A 124 -0.38 -5.90 -6.88
N GLY A 125 -0.96 -5.81 -5.69
CA GLY A 125 -0.98 -6.89 -4.71
C GLY A 125 -1.79 -8.10 -5.17
N ALA A 126 -2.99 -7.85 -5.67
CA ALA A 126 -3.89 -8.87 -6.20
C ALA A 126 -3.27 -9.58 -7.42
N ALA A 127 -2.65 -8.83 -8.33
CA ALA A 127 -1.97 -9.38 -9.52
C ALA A 127 -0.79 -10.28 -9.13
N ALA A 128 0.08 -9.83 -8.22
CA ALA A 128 1.21 -10.63 -7.74
C ALA A 128 0.73 -11.91 -7.02
N GLY A 129 -0.35 -11.81 -6.23
CA GLY A 129 -0.98 -12.94 -5.56
C GLY A 129 -1.55 -13.96 -6.55
N ALA A 130 -2.25 -13.50 -7.58
CA ALA A 130 -2.81 -14.34 -8.63
C ALA A 130 -1.72 -15.08 -9.44
N ILE A 131 -0.64 -14.38 -9.82
CA ILE A 131 0.50 -14.99 -10.55
C ILE A 131 1.13 -16.13 -9.74
N ARG A 132 1.31 -15.94 -8.44
CA ARG A 132 1.86 -17.00 -7.57
C ARG A 132 0.92 -18.19 -7.42
N GLU A 133 -0.38 -17.95 -7.30
CA GLU A 133 -1.37 -19.04 -7.20
C GLU A 133 -1.41 -19.86 -8.50
N LEU A 134 -1.28 -19.19 -9.66
CA LEU A 134 -1.13 -19.84 -10.97
C LEU A 134 0.18 -20.65 -11.05
N THR A 135 1.29 -20.10 -10.56
CA THR A 135 2.60 -20.80 -10.56
C THR A 135 2.58 -22.02 -9.63
N LYS A 136 1.93 -21.89 -8.46
CA LYS A 136 1.78 -22.97 -7.48
C LYS A 136 0.86 -24.09 -7.99
N ARG A 137 -0.22 -23.75 -8.71
CA ARG A 137 -1.08 -24.72 -9.39
C ARG A 137 -0.36 -25.43 -10.53
N SER A 138 0.45 -24.71 -11.31
CA SER A 138 1.26 -25.28 -12.40
C SER A 138 2.30 -26.29 -11.91
N GLY A 139 2.97 -26.01 -10.78
CA GLY A 139 3.92 -26.94 -10.16
C GLY A 139 3.29 -28.20 -9.58
N ARG A 140 2.05 -28.12 -9.05
CA ARG A 140 1.31 -29.31 -8.56
C ARG A 140 0.87 -30.24 -9.69
N HIS A 141 0.56 -29.72 -10.87
CA HIS A 141 0.23 -30.56 -12.03
C HIS A 141 1.44 -31.37 -12.51
N LYS A 142 2.62 -30.77 -12.60
CA LYS A 142 3.85 -31.49 -13.01
C LYS A 142 4.35 -32.52 -11.98
N GLY A 143 4.07 -32.31 -10.69
CA GLY A 143 4.43 -33.27 -9.63
C GLY A 143 3.48 -34.46 -9.50
N GLY A 144 2.22 -34.33 -9.95
CA GLY A 144 1.21 -35.40 -9.89
C GLY A 144 1.38 -36.47 -10.97
N ASP A 145 1.88 -36.09 -12.16
CA ASP A 145 2.02 -37.01 -13.29
C ASP A 145 3.22 -37.97 -13.13
N ASN A 146 4.28 -37.55 -12.42
CA ASN A 146 5.43 -38.42 -12.15
C ASN A 146 5.18 -39.49 -11.08
N ILE A 147 4.16 -39.31 -10.22
CA ILE A 147 3.86 -40.29 -9.16
C ILE A 147 2.97 -41.43 -9.69
N ARG A 148 2.16 -41.20 -10.72
CA ARG A 148 1.30 -42.25 -11.31
C ARG A 148 2.02 -43.20 -12.25
N LEU A 149 3.10 -42.77 -12.91
CA LEU A 149 3.86 -43.63 -13.81
C LEU A 149 4.79 -44.63 -13.09
N SER A 150 5.13 -44.40 -11.81
CA SER A 150 6.01 -45.31 -11.05
C SER A 150 5.27 -46.43 -10.31
N GLY A 151 3.94 -46.45 -10.32
CA GLY A 151 3.14 -47.39 -9.52
C GLY A 151 2.54 -48.59 -10.27
N GLN A 152 2.68 -48.68 -11.60
CA GLN A 152 1.86 -49.59 -12.41
C GLN A 152 2.61 -50.75 -13.09
N ASN A 153 3.90 -50.99 -12.79
CA ASN A 153 4.71 -52.00 -13.50
C ASN A 153 5.25 -53.18 -12.65
N THR A 154 4.67 -53.48 -11.48
CA THR A 154 5.24 -54.54 -10.61
C THR A 154 4.22 -55.56 -10.08
N ARG A 155 3.16 -55.84 -10.82
CA ARG A 155 2.24 -56.96 -10.50
C ARG A 155 1.81 -57.69 -11.76
N GLU A 156 2.73 -58.44 -12.36
CA GLU A 156 2.42 -59.69 -13.07
C GLU A 156 3.72 -60.34 -13.56
N GLY A 157 4.13 -61.43 -12.92
CA GLY A 157 5.30 -62.21 -13.33
C GLY A 157 5.91 -63.00 -12.19
N GLY A 158 5.42 -64.23 -12.00
CA GLY A 158 6.11 -65.22 -11.17
C GLY A 158 5.22 -66.05 -10.26
N ARG A 159 4.50 -67.01 -10.84
CA ARG A 159 4.15 -68.27 -10.16
C ARG A 159 4.43 -69.41 -11.14
N THR A 160 5.65 -69.93 -11.04
CA THR A 160 5.99 -71.32 -11.39
C THR A 160 5.61 -72.22 -10.23
#